data_AF-A0A7Y5VWH1-F1
#
_entry.id   AF-A0A7Y5VWH1-F1
#
_cell.length_a   1.000
_cell.length_b   1.000
_cell.length_c   1.000
_cell.angle_alpha   90.00
_cell.angle_beta   90.00
_cell.angle_gamma   90.00
#
_symmetry.space_group_name_H-M   'P 1'
#
loop_
_entity.id
_entity.type
_entity.pdbx_description
1 polymer ?
#
loop_
_entity_poly.entity_id
_entity_poly.type
_entity_poly.pdbx_seq_one_letter_code
_entity_poly.pdbx_strand_id
1 'polypeptide(L)'
;MVVELALWPDGASGSSEAQEGRVPQVSLMQQIIELNPTATAGFLARFAEESLRHYLDRLAMATQPRGRDSRWVRTGETPAIMARESID
;
A
#
# COMPACT_ATOMS: atom_id res chain seq x y z
N MET A 1 -21.91 12.97 -57.76
CA MET A 1 -21.53 11.82 -56.92
C MET A 1 -21.46 12.31 -55.50
N VAL A 2 -22.42 11.87 -54.69
CA VAL A 2 -22.59 12.29 -53.29
C VAL A 2 -21.66 11.41 -52.46
N VAL A 3 -20.75 12.02 -51.70
CA VAL A 3 -19.88 11.29 -50.77
C VAL A 3 -20.64 11.14 -49.46
N GLU A 4 -20.75 9.90 -49.03
CA GLU A 4 -21.59 9.41 -47.94
C GLU A 4 -21.13 9.96 -46.59
N LEU A 5 -22.05 10.65 -45.91
CA LEU A 5 -21.93 11.13 -44.55
C LEU A 5 -22.16 9.93 -43.62
N ALA A 6 -21.07 9.29 -43.15
CA ALA A 6 -21.17 8.25 -42.13
C ALA A 6 -21.50 8.88 -40.78
N LEU A 7 -22.80 9.09 -40.59
CA LEU A 7 -23.46 9.37 -39.33
C LEU A 7 -23.31 8.13 -38.45
N TRP A 8 -22.36 8.13 -37.51
CA TRP A 8 -22.28 7.08 -36.48
C TRP A 8 -23.45 7.26 -35.52
N PRO A 9 -24.30 6.23 -35.28
CA PRO A 9 -25.38 6.30 -34.32
C PRO A 9 -24.87 5.99 -32.90
N ASP A 10 -25.53 6.62 -31.94
CA ASP A 10 -25.62 6.24 -30.53
C ASP A 10 -24.35 6.19 -29.66
N GLY A 11 -24.37 7.06 -28.64
CA GLY A 11 -24.57 6.58 -27.27
C GLY A 11 -23.54 5.62 -26.69
N ALA A 12 -22.74 6.16 -25.77
CA ALA A 12 -22.11 5.45 -24.65
C ALA A 12 -21.10 4.34 -25.00
N SER A 13 -19.81 4.67 -24.96
CA SER A 13 -18.77 3.83 -24.33
C SER A 13 -17.41 4.49 -24.48
N GLY A 14 -16.59 4.43 -23.43
CA GLY A 14 -15.18 4.80 -23.53
C GLY A 14 -14.63 5.69 -22.42
N SER A 15 -15.11 5.58 -21.18
CA SER A 15 -14.39 6.06 -19.99
C SER A 15 -14.68 5.15 -18.80
N SER A 16 -14.59 3.83 -19.00
CA SER A 16 -14.74 2.85 -17.91
C SER A 16 -13.62 1.81 -17.84
N GLU A 17 -12.68 1.78 -18.79
CA GLU A 17 -11.58 0.80 -18.78
C GLU A 17 -10.37 1.23 -17.93
N ALA A 18 -10.35 2.47 -17.43
CA ALA A 18 -9.24 2.99 -16.61
C ALA A 18 -9.36 2.69 -15.10
N GLN A 19 -10.40 1.97 -14.66
CA GLN A 19 -10.66 1.66 -13.25
C GLN A 19 -10.37 0.19 -12.87
N GLU A 20 -10.09 -0.68 -13.85
CA GLU A 20 -9.94 -2.13 -13.66
C GLU A 20 -8.74 -2.55 -12.78
N GLY A 21 -7.77 -1.64 -12.52
CA GLY A 21 -6.57 -1.92 -11.72
C GLY A 21 -6.51 -1.22 -10.35
N ARG A 22 -7.52 -0.41 -9.99
CA ARG A 22 -7.47 0.40 -8.76
C ARG A 22 -8.19 -0.29 -7.62
N VAL A 23 -7.42 -0.84 -6.67
CA VAL A 23 -7.99 -1.41 -5.45
C VAL A 23 -8.62 -0.27 -4.60
N PRO A 24 -9.91 -0.36 -4.23
CA PRO A 24 -10.56 0.65 -3.41
C PRO A 24 -9.88 0.81 -2.05
N GLN A 25 -9.83 2.04 -1.53
CA GLN A 25 -9.21 2.35 -0.23
C GLN A 25 -9.73 1.46 0.92
N VAL A 26 -11.04 1.23 0.96
CA VAL A 26 -11.68 0.36 1.97
C VAL A 26 -11.14 -1.07 1.90
N SER A 27 -10.89 -1.59 0.69
CA SER A 27 -10.32 -2.93 0.51
C SER A 27 -8.87 -2.99 1.00
N LEU A 28 -8.06 -1.95 0.78
CA LEU A 28 -6.70 -1.86 1.33
C LEU A 28 -6.72 -1.88 2.85
N MET A 29 -7.63 -1.12 3.47
CA MET A 29 -7.77 -1.07 4.92
C MET A 29 -8.11 -2.44 5.52
N GLN A 30 -9.02 -3.19 4.89
CA GLN A 30 -9.37 -4.54 5.35
C GLN A 30 -8.17 -5.50 5.28
N GLN A 31 -7.44 -5.51 4.15
CA GLN A 31 -6.23 -6.33 4.01
C GLN A 31 -5.15 -5.97 5.05
N ILE A 32 -4.99 -4.68 5.34
CA ILE A 32 -4.08 -4.21 6.39
C ILE A 32 -4.53 -4.71 7.78
N ILE A 33 -5.82 -4.65 8.09
CA ILE A 33 -6.37 -5.10 9.38
C ILE A 33 -6.19 -6.62 9.54
N GLU A 34 -6.39 -7.39 8.47
CA GLU A 34 -6.16 -8.84 8.47
C GLU A 34 -4.69 -9.19 8.78
N LEU A 35 -3.74 -8.44 8.23
CA LEU A 35 -2.30 -8.64 8.49
C LEU A 35 -1.83 -8.05 9.81
N ASN A 36 -2.43 -6.94 10.25
CA ASN A 36 -2.09 -6.24 11.48
C ASN A 36 -3.38 -5.81 12.23
N PRO A 37 -3.93 -6.68 13.10
CA PRO A 37 -5.15 -6.40 13.86
C PRO A 37 -5.05 -5.19 14.80
N THR A 38 -3.84 -4.70 15.09
CA THR A 38 -3.63 -3.52 15.92
C THR A 38 -3.88 -2.21 15.16
N ALA A 39 -3.86 -2.23 13.83
CA ALA A 39 -4.16 -1.07 12.99
C ALA A 39 -5.68 -0.91 12.84
N THR A 40 -6.29 0.00 13.61
CA THR A 40 -7.75 0.19 13.56
C THR A 40 -8.22 0.92 12.31
N ALA A 41 -9.46 0.68 11.89
CA ALA A 41 -10.06 1.38 10.74
C ALA A 41 -10.05 2.91 10.89
N GLY A 42 -10.33 3.43 12.10
CA GLY A 42 -10.30 4.87 12.37
C GLY A 42 -8.89 5.48 12.24
N PHE A 43 -7.85 4.71 12.55
CA PHE A 43 -6.46 5.12 12.31
C PHE A 43 -6.15 5.11 10.81
N LEU A 44 -6.50 4.04 10.09
CA LEU A 44 -6.19 3.87 8.67
C LEU A 44 -6.95 4.85 7.76
N ALA A 45 -8.17 5.25 8.14
CA ALA A 45 -8.98 6.21 7.40
C ALA A 45 -8.33 7.60 7.25
N ARG A 46 -7.32 7.91 8.06
CA ARG A 46 -6.57 9.18 8.00
C ARG A 46 -5.54 9.24 6.87
N PHE A 47 -5.24 8.11 6.23
CA PHE A 47 -4.19 7.99 5.23
C PHE A 47 -4.76 7.92 3.82
N ALA A 48 -4.02 8.48 2.86
CA ALA A 48 -4.34 8.36 1.45
C ALA A 48 -4.13 6.92 0.95
N GLU A 49 -4.82 6.57 -0.14
CA GLU A 49 -4.76 5.26 -0.78
C GLU A 49 -3.31 4.82 -1.10
N GLU A 50 -2.47 5.73 -1.60
CA GLU A 50 -1.06 5.46 -1.91
C GLU A 50 -0.28 5.02 -0.66
N SER A 51 -0.46 5.74 0.45
CA SER A 51 0.19 5.41 1.71
C SER A 51 -0.27 4.06 2.25
N LEU A 52 -1.54 3.72 2.07
CA LEU A 52 -2.09 2.41 2.45
C LEU A 52 -1.51 1.29 1.57
N ARG A 53 -1.35 1.50 0.26
CA ARG A 53 -0.68 0.53 -0.63
C ARG A 53 0.77 0.28 -0.21
N HIS A 54 1.55 1.34 0.05
CA HIS A 54 2.92 1.19 0.54
C HIS A 54 2.99 0.48 1.90
N TYR A 55 2.03 0.76 2.79
CA TYR A 55 1.99 0.10 4.09
C TYR A 55 1.67 -1.39 3.95
N LEU A 56 0.71 -1.74 3.10
CA LEU A 56 0.35 -3.12 2.80
C LEU A 56 1.53 -3.90 2.19
N ASP A 57 2.26 -3.31 1.25
CA ASP A 57 3.46 -3.91 0.65
C ASP A 57 4.55 -4.19 1.69
N ARG A 58 4.79 -3.22 2.60
CA ARG A 58 5.71 -3.43 3.73
C ARG A 58 5.25 -4.54 4.67
N LEU A 59 3.96 -4.62 4.96
CA LEU A 59 3.40 -5.70 5.80
C LEU A 59 3.60 -7.06 5.13
N ALA A 60 3.34 -7.18 3.83
CA ALA A 60 3.55 -8.41 3.08
C ALA A 60 5.01 -8.88 3.14
N MET A 61 5.96 -7.96 2.95
CA MET A 61 7.39 -8.25 3.10
C MET A 61 7.76 -8.67 4.52
N ALA A 62 7.16 -8.05 5.55
CA ALA A 62 7.47 -8.33 6.95
C ALA A 62 6.90 -9.67 7.43
N THR A 63 5.80 -10.14 6.84
CA THR A 63 5.16 -11.42 7.17
C THR A 63 5.91 -12.61 6.56
N GLN A 64 6.76 -12.40 5.56
CA GLN A 64 7.58 -13.46 4.99
C GLN A 64 8.57 -13.99 6.05
N PRO A 65 8.75 -15.33 6.20
CA PRO A 65 9.74 -15.87 7.11
C PRO A 65 11.09 -15.23 6.85
N ARG A 66 11.60 -14.54 7.88
CA ARG A 66 12.93 -13.92 7.88
C ARG A 66 13.93 -15.03 7.58
N GLY A 67 14.41 -15.07 6.33
CA GLY A 67 15.26 -16.14 5.83
C GLY A 67 16.55 -16.27 6.64
N ARG A 68 17.32 -17.34 6.40
CA ARG A 68 18.61 -17.60 7.07
C ARG A 68 19.58 -16.41 7.03
N ASP A 69 19.43 -15.54 6.03
CA ASP A 69 20.26 -14.35 5.81
C ASP A 69 19.70 -13.07 6.45
N SER A 70 18.48 -13.12 6.99
CA SER A 70 17.84 -12.01 7.74
C SER A 70 18.32 -12.00 9.19
N ARG A 71 19.64 -12.19 9.38
CA ARG A 71 20.31 -12.13 10.68
C ARG A 71 20.69 -10.68 10.95
N TRP A 72 20.28 -10.19 12.11
CA TRP A 72 20.81 -8.94 12.63
C TRP A 72 22.28 -9.17 12.99
N VAL A 73 23.20 -8.80 12.09
CA VAL A 73 24.64 -8.79 12.37
C VAL A 73 24.96 -7.44 12.97
N ARG A 74 25.21 -7.39 14.28
CA ARG A 74 25.75 -6.18 14.92
C ARG A 74 27.19 -6.00 14.45
N THR A 75 27.50 -4.85 13.88
CA THR A 75 28.89 -4.40 13.73
C THR A 75 29.47 -4.26 15.14
N GLY A 76 30.64 -4.85 15.41
CA GLY A 76 31.25 -4.89 16.75
C GLY A 76 31.48 -3.51 17.39
N GLU A 77 31.40 -2.45 16.60
CA GLU A 77 31.59 -1.06 16.99
C GLU A 77 30.37 -0.41 17.68
N THR A 78 29.21 -1.08 17.73
CA THR A 78 28.00 -0.49 18.34
C THR A 78 27.66 -1.20 19.67
N PRO A 79 27.82 -0.53 20.83
CA PRO A 79 27.52 -1.12 22.14
C PRO A 79 26.04 -1.55 22.24
N ALA A 80 25.81 -2.64 22.97
CA ALA A 80 24.51 -3.31 22.99
C ALA A 80 23.39 -2.50 23.64
N ILE A 81 23.75 -1.55 24.51
CA ILE A 81 22.85 -0.67 25.25
C ILE A 81 23.51 0.71 25.24
N MET A 82 22.78 1.72 24.75
CA MET A 82 23.14 3.13 24.89
C MET A 82 22.16 3.74 25.88
N ALA A 83 22.65 4.20 27.02
CA ALA A 83 21.87 5.06 27.91
C ALA A 83 22.10 6.51 27.51
N ARG A 84 21.02 7.30 27.41
CA ARG A 84 21.12 8.75 27.32
C ARG A 84 21.21 9.28 28.74
N GLU A 85 22.27 10.01 29.08
CA GLU A 85 22.27 10.80 30.31
C GLU A 85 21.18 11.86 30.19
N SER A 86 20.23 11.81 31.12
CA SER A 86 19.35 12.94 31.38
C SER A 86 20.21 14.03 32.03
N ILE A 87 20.36 15.17 31.37
CA ILE A 87 20.91 16.37 32.00
C ILE A 87 19.80 16.89 32.92
N ASP A 88 20.04 16.88 34.23
CA ASP A 88 19.23 17.56 35.25
C ASP A 88 19.55 19.07 35.25
#